data_AF-A0A662G459-F1
#
_entry.id   AF-A0A662G459-F1
#
_cell.length_a   1.000
_cell.length_b   1.000
_cell.length_c   1.000
_cell.angle_alpha   90.00
_cell.angle_beta   90.00
_cell.angle_gamma   90.00
#
_symmetry.space_group_name_H-M   'P 1'
#
loop_
_entity.id
_entity.type
_entity.pdbx_description
1 polymer ?
#
loop_
_entity_poly.entity_id
_entity_poly.type
_entity_poly.pdbx_seq_one_letter_code
_entity_poly.pdbx_strand_id
1 'polypeptide(L)'
;MSMLYNLHEYYSEGEVHVGFSSENIAPTFPVVLPYGKQIPLMNFYNRNIYCKTMILEVGELELALIACDVIGFRGEDAEYIKSCIEDKLGIRKESIILAATHNHSYP
;
A
#
# COMPACT_ATOMS: atom_id res chain seq x y z
N MET A 1 -17.23 7.69 -28.43
CA MET A 1 -16.27 6.99 -27.54
C MET A 1 -15.16 7.95 -27.19
N SER A 2 -15.12 8.48 -25.97
CA SER A 2 -13.97 9.28 -25.53
C SER A 2 -12.78 8.35 -25.32
N MET A 3 -11.65 8.63 -25.97
CA MET A 3 -10.40 7.95 -25.64
C MET A 3 -10.02 8.31 -24.20
N LEU A 4 -9.86 7.29 -23.35
CA LEU A 4 -9.23 7.44 -22.05
C LEU A 4 -7.73 7.62 -22.28
N TYR A 5 -7.25 8.85 -22.19
CA TYR A 5 -5.82 9.12 -22.14
C TYR A 5 -5.26 8.50 -20.85
N ASN A 6 -4.20 7.69 -20.94
CA ASN A 6 -3.54 6.94 -19.85
C ASN A 6 -4.20 5.63 -19.40
N LEU A 7 -4.94 4.95 -20.29
CA LEU A 7 -5.36 3.57 -20.04
C LEU A 7 -4.17 2.61 -20.29
N HIS A 8 -3.80 1.84 -19.27
CA HIS A 8 -2.81 0.77 -19.36
C HIS A 8 -3.52 -0.57 -19.21
N GLU A 9 -3.73 -1.28 -20.33
CA GLU A 9 -4.30 -2.63 -20.32
C GLU A 9 -3.19 -3.67 -20.46
N TYR A 10 -3.28 -4.72 -19.64
CA TYR A 10 -2.39 -5.87 -19.69
C TYR A 10 -3.23 -7.13 -19.76
N TYR A 11 -2.74 -8.13 -20.49
CA TYR A 11 -3.43 -9.39 -20.71
C TYR A 11 -2.46 -10.54 -20.44
N SER A 12 -2.96 -11.58 -19.79
CA SER A 12 -2.26 -12.83 -19.58
C SER A 12 -3.28 -13.96 -19.44
N GLU A 13 -2.85 -15.19 -19.72
CA GLU A 13 -3.69 -16.39 -19.67
C GLU A 13 -2.96 -17.48 -18.91
N GLY A 14 -3.70 -18.28 -18.14
CA GLY A 14 -3.14 -19.37 -17.35
C GLY A 14 -3.88 -19.60 -16.04
N GLU A 15 -3.29 -20.42 -15.19
CA GLU A 15 -3.73 -20.59 -13.81
C GLU A 15 -3.47 -19.30 -13.01
N VAL A 16 -4.40 -18.95 -12.12
CA VAL A 16 -4.27 -17.78 -11.26
C VAL A 16 -3.70 -18.22 -9.92
N HIS A 17 -2.49 -17.75 -9.61
CA HIS A 17 -1.89 -17.93 -8.30
C HIS A 17 -2.16 -16.70 -7.44
N VAL A 18 -2.53 -16.93 -6.17
CA VAL A 18 -2.88 -15.86 -5.24
C VAL A 18 -2.12 -16.03 -3.93
N GLY A 19 -1.36 -15.01 -3.55
CA GLY A 19 -0.63 -14.93 -2.28
C GLY A 19 -1.23 -13.87 -1.37
N PHE A 20 -1.28 -14.14 -0.06
CA PHE A 20 -1.72 -13.19 0.95
C PHE A 20 -0.68 -13.03 2.04
N SER A 21 -0.48 -11.80 2.52
CA SER A 21 0.33 -11.51 3.70
C SER A 21 -0.29 -10.41 4.56
N SER A 22 0.06 -10.37 5.84
CA SER A 22 -0.36 -9.34 6.79
C SER A 22 0.77 -9.04 7.75
N GLU A 23 1.30 -7.82 7.68
CA GLU A 23 2.43 -7.37 8.49
C GLU A 23 2.02 -6.22 9.40
N ASN A 24 2.52 -6.23 10.64
CA ASN A 24 2.28 -5.14 11.58
C ASN A 24 3.18 -3.96 11.22
N ILE A 25 2.57 -2.79 11.00
CA ILE A 25 3.26 -1.54 10.64
C ILE A 25 3.16 -0.49 11.74
N ALA A 26 2.76 -0.89 12.96
CA ALA A 26 2.71 0.02 14.09
C ALA A 26 4.11 0.61 14.36
N PRO A 27 4.23 1.94 14.45
CA PRO A 27 5.51 2.57 14.70
C PRO A 27 6.02 2.15 16.07
N THR A 28 7.28 1.73 16.13
CA THR A 28 7.99 1.40 17.37
C THR A 28 8.57 2.65 18.06
N PHE A 29 8.23 3.84 17.54
CA PHE A 29 8.70 5.14 17.97
C PHE A 29 7.52 6.12 18.16
N PRO A 30 7.69 7.19 18.95
CA PRO A 30 6.64 8.20 19.14
C PRO A 30 6.29 8.92 17.84
N VAL A 31 5.00 9.17 17.63
CA VAL A 31 4.44 9.76 16.42
C VAL A 31 3.40 10.82 16.79
N VAL A 32 3.35 11.91 16.03
CA VAL A 32 2.36 12.98 16.19
C VAL A 32 1.18 12.66 15.28
N LEU A 33 0.00 12.48 15.87
CA LEU A 33 -1.20 12.16 15.09
C LEU A 33 -1.62 13.33 14.19
N PRO A 34 -2.02 13.07 12.93
CA PRO A 34 -2.30 14.13 11.95
C PRO A 34 -3.63 14.88 12.16
N TYR A 35 -4.51 14.47 13.07
CA TYR A 35 -5.91 14.97 13.16
C TYR A 35 -6.12 16.27 13.95
N GLY A 36 -5.13 17.17 13.98
CA GLY A 36 -5.32 18.56 14.43
C GLY A 36 -5.78 18.75 15.89
N LYS A 37 -5.85 17.70 16.71
CA LYS A 37 -6.21 17.82 18.13
C LYS A 37 -4.96 18.20 18.92
N GLN A 38 -4.87 19.49 19.29
CA GLN A 38 -3.80 20.10 20.10
C GLN A 38 -3.81 19.59 21.56
N ILE A 39 -3.62 18.30 21.79
CA ILE A 39 -3.29 17.78 23.12
C ILE A 39 -2.22 16.70 22.95
N PRO A 40 -1.04 16.82 23.59
CA PRO A 40 0.00 15.80 23.51
C PRO A 40 -0.54 14.47 24.06
N LEU A 41 -0.66 13.46 23.20
CA LEU A 41 -0.88 12.10 23.65
C LEU A 41 0.47 11.56 24.12
N MET A 42 0.74 11.70 25.42
CA MET A 42 1.94 11.18 26.11
C MET A 42 2.02 9.64 26.14
N ASN A 43 1.23 8.93 25.33
CA ASN A 43 1.15 7.48 25.33
C ASN A 43 1.74 6.92 24.05
N PHE A 44 2.69 5.98 24.22
CA PHE A 44 3.10 5.06 23.17
C PHE A 44 1.85 4.41 22.56
N TYR A 45 1.80 4.39 21.24
CA TYR A 45 0.74 3.70 20.52
C TYR A 45 0.91 2.19 20.72
N ASN A 46 -0.05 1.54 21.39
CA ASN A 46 0.02 0.15 21.82
C ASN A 46 -0.90 -0.80 21.03
N ARG A 47 -1.39 -0.34 19.87
CA ARG A 47 -2.29 -1.11 19.02
C ARG A 47 -1.57 -1.52 17.75
N ASN A 48 -1.93 -2.69 17.22
CA ASN A 48 -1.38 -3.15 15.96
C ASN A 48 -2.18 -2.51 14.82
N ILE A 49 -1.46 -1.94 13.86
CA ILE A 49 -1.99 -1.55 12.55
C ILE A 49 -1.30 -2.42 11.51
N TYR A 50 -1.98 -2.72 10.41
CA TYR A 50 -1.50 -3.71 9.47
C TYR A 50 -1.35 -3.15 8.06
N CYS A 51 -0.33 -3.62 7.37
CA CYS A 51 -0.27 -3.68 5.93
C CYS A 51 -0.75 -5.07 5.49
N LYS A 52 -1.71 -5.12 4.58
CA LYS A 52 -2.21 -6.36 3.98
C LYS A 52 -1.86 -6.37 2.51
N THR A 53 -1.30 -7.48 2.07
CA THR A 53 -0.89 -7.65 0.67
C THR A 53 -1.63 -8.81 0.06
N MET A 54 -2.10 -8.62 -1.17
CA MET A 54 -2.56 -9.66 -2.07
C MET A 54 -1.74 -9.56 -3.35
N ILE A 55 -1.08 -10.66 -3.73
CA ILE A 55 -0.40 -10.79 -5.02
C ILE A 55 -1.23 -11.71 -5.90
N LEU A 56 -1.46 -11.29 -7.14
CA LEU A 56 -2.08 -12.09 -8.19
C LEU A 56 -1.03 -12.32 -9.27
N GLU A 57 -0.83 -13.57 -9.66
CA GLU A 57 0.09 -13.97 -10.72
C GLU A 57 -0.67 -14.82 -11.74
N VAL A 58 -0.53 -14.46 -13.02
CA VAL A 58 -1.07 -15.21 -14.17
C VAL A 58 -0.03 -15.17 -15.28
N GLY A 59 0.60 -16.29 -15.61
CA GLY A 59 1.70 -16.33 -16.56
C GLY A 59 2.82 -15.37 -16.12
N GLU A 60 3.21 -14.44 -16.99
CA GLU A 60 4.24 -13.42 -16.70
C GLU A 60 3.65 -12.13 -16.06
N LEU A 61 2.34 -12.07 -15.82
CA LEU A 61 1.69 -10.89 -15.26
C LEU A 61 1.52 -11.03 -13.76
N GLU A 62 2.20 -10.15 -13.02
CA GLU A 62 2.02 -9.98 -11.58
C GLU A 62 1.31 -8.67 -11.28
N LEU A 63 0.39 -8.70 -10.31
CA LEU A 63 -0.31 -7.55 -9.76
C LEU A 63 -0.25 -7.59 -8.23
N ALA A 64 0.05 -6.44 -7.61
CA ALA A 64 0.10 -6.31 -6.17
C ALA A 64 -0.94 -5.33 -5.68
N LEU A 65 -1.83 -5.77 -4.79
CA LEU A 65 -2.68 -4.91 -3.98
C LEU A 65 -2.14 -4.86 -2.56
N ILE A 66 -1.74 -3.66 -2.13
CA ILE A 66 -1.18 -3.41 -0.80
C ILE A 66 -2.07 -2.39 -0.11
N ALA A 67 -2.78 -2.81 0.94
CA ALA A 67 -3.66 -1.97 1.72
C ALA A 67 -3.06 -1.73 3.11
N CYS A 68 -2.74 -0.48 3.41
CA CYS A 68 -2.16 -0.06 4.68
C CYS A 68 -3.19 0.65 5.55
N ASP A 69 -3.19 0.34 6.84
CA ASP A 69 -4.03 1.00 7.82
C ASP A 69 -3.45 2.37 8.26
N VAL A 70 -3.46 3.32 7.32
CA VAL A 70 -2.91 4.68 7.44
C VAL A 70 -3.89 5.72 6.88
N ILE A 71 -3.66 7.00 7.17
CA ILE A 71 -4.49 8.10 6.64
C ILE A 71 -4.41 8.22 5.11
N GLY A 72 -3.23 8.01 4.54
CA GLY A 72 -2.96 8.28 3.14
C GLY A 72 -1.46 8.38 2.88
N PHE A 73 -1.11 8.44 1.61
CA PHE A 73 0.26 8.62 1.14
C PHE A 73 0.38 9.94 0.39
N ARG A 74 1.50 10.64 0.56
CA ARG A 74 1.89 11.68 -0.40
C ARG A 74 2.29 11.00 -1.71
N GLY A 75 2.20 11.74 -2.81
CA GLY A 75 2.57 11.22 -4.13
C GLY A 75 4.02 10.72 -4.16
N GLU A 76 4.95 11.49 -3.59
CA GLU A 76 6.36 11.11 -3.51
C GLU A 76 6.60 9.83 -2.66
N ASP A 77 5.88 9.67 -1.55
CA ASP A 77 6.03 8.52 -0.65
C ASP A 77 5.49 7.26 -1.32
N ALA A 78 4.34 7.36 -1.99
CA ALA A 78 3.75 6.26 -2.73
C ALA A 78 4.66 5.81 -3.88
N GLU A 79 5.22 6.75 -4.64
CA GLU A 79 6.16 6.44 -5.73
C GLU A 79 7.43 5.78 -5.17
N TYR A 80 8.01 6.33 -4.10
CA TYR A 80 9.19 5.76 -3.44
C TYR A 80 8.96 4.33 -2.96
N ILE A 81 7.82 4.06 -2.30
CA ILE A 81 7.47 2.71 -1.83
C ILE A 81 7.37 1.74 -3.01
N LYS A 82 6.69 2.15 -4.10
CA LYS A 82 6.54 1.30 -5.30
C LYS A 82 7.88 1.01 -5.97
N SER A 83 8.75 2.01 -6.12
CA SER A 83 10.10 1.81 -6.65
C SER A 83 10.92 0.85 -5.77
N CYS A 84 10.82 0.96 -4.43
CA CYS A 84 11.50 0.02 -3.54
C CYS A 84 11.02 -1.42 -3.70
N ILE A 85 9.74 -1.63 -4.00
CA ILE A 85 9.17 -2.95 -4.25
C ILE A 85 9.66 -3.50 -5.59
N GLU A 86 9.61 -2.67 -6.64
CA GLU A 86 10.10 -3.00 -7.98
C GLU A 86 11.58 -3.38 -7.94
N ASP A 87 12.44 -2.59 -7.30
CA ASP A 87 13.87 -2.84 -7.19
C ASP A 87 14.19 -4.15 -6.45
N LYS A 88 13.38 -4.51 -5.45
CA LYS A 88 13.62 -5.69 -4.60
C LYS A 88 13.03 -6.97 -5.16
N LEU A 89 11.86 -6.89 -5.78
CA LEU A 89 11.05 -8.04 -6.13
C LEU A 89 10.83 -8.19 -7.65
N GLY A 90 11.12 -7.16 -8.44
CA GLY A 90 10.88 -7.16 -9.89
C GLY A 90 9.43 -6.88 -10.30
N ILE A 91 8.51 -6.72 -9.34
CA ILE A 91 7.11 -6.37 -9.62
C ILE A 91 7.06 -4.94 -10.14
N ARG A 92 6.62 -4.77 -11.40
CA ARG A 92 6.52 -3.44 -12.04
C ARG A 92 5.69 -2.49 -11.20
N LYS A 93 6.17 -1.27 -10.99
CA LYS A 93 5.47 -0.28 -10.16
C LYS A 93 4.06 0.07 -10.67
N GLU A 94 3.83 0.00 -11.98
CA GLU A 94 2.52 0.23 -12.61
C GLU A 94 1.52 -0.88 -12.27
N SER A 95 2.02 -2.08 -11.94
CA SER A 95 1.23 -3.23 -11.46
C SER A 95 0.96 -3.20 -9.95
N ILE A 96 1.41 -2.16 -9.22
CA ILE A 96 1.23 -2.03 -7.77
C ILE A 96 0.14 -1.00 -7.46
N ILE A 97 -0.91 -1.46 -6.77
CA ILE A 97 -1.91 -0.62 -6.14
C ILE A 97 -1.56 -0.49 -4.66
N LEU A 98 -1.15 0.71 -4.26
CA LEU A 98 -0.94 1.06 -2.85
C LEU A 98 -2.16 1.84 -2.37
N ALA A 99 -2.90 1.26 -1.43
CA ALA A 99 -4.14 1.80 -0.88
C ALA A 99 -3.97 2.13 0.60
N ALA A 100 -4.62 3.22 1.02
CA ALA A 100 -4.78 3.55 2.43
C ALA A 100 -6.24 3.27 2.83
N THR A 101 -6.45 2.74 4.03
CA THR A 101 -7.81 2.62 4.61
C THR A 101 -8.43 3.98 4.93
N HIS A 102 -7.64 5.05 4.85
CA HIS A 102 -8.00 6.39 5.29
C HIS A 102 -8.38 6.39 6.77
N ASN A 103 -7.57 5.71 7.58
CA ASN A 103 -7.80 5.66 9.01
C ASN A 103 -7.65 7.06 9.63
N HIS A 104 -8.53 7.42 10.58
CA HIS A 104 -8.49 8.68 11.35
C HIS A 104 -8.12 8.50 12.84
N SER A 105 -7.81 7.28 13.24
CA SER A 105 -7.62 6.88 14.64
C SER A 105 -6.16 6.59 14.98
N TYR A 106 -5.29 6.51 13.97
CA TYR A 106 -3.93 5.98 14.06
C TYR A 106 -2.91 6.92 13.41
N PRO A 107 -1.61 6.75 13.68
CA PRO A 107 -0.56 7.61 13.17
C PRO A 107 -0.49 7.68 11.64
#